data_AF-A0A7S2Q2V5-F1
#
_entry.id   AF-A0A7S2Q2V5-F1
#
_cell.length_a   1.000
_cell.length_b   1.000
_cell.length_c   1.000
_cell.angle_alpha   90.00
_cell.angle_beta   90.00
_cell.angle_gamma   90.00
#
_symmetry.space_group_name_H-M   'P 1'
#
loop_
_entity.id
_entity.type
_entity.pdbx_description
1 polymer ?
#
loop_
_entity_poly.entity_id
_entity_poly.type
_entity_poly.pdbx_seq_one_letter_code
_entity_poly.pdbx_strand_id
1 'polypeptide(L)'
;GAAGAGMFAGLLAVPIALATYFGNLDTPWMVAKDRAKQVGQLLAKIIVENSVCGRTVNLIGYSIGARAVFYTLLNLYEAGAYHCVGDVILLGAPVSTTWTSETAKVKVGAKRRLKWQKVRSVVSGRLVNGYAKGDLVLKFMYRSVEWDVRAAG
;
A
#
# COMPACT_ATOMS: atom_id res chain seq x y z
N GLY A 1 -44.81 -16.40 -15.66
CA GLY A 1 -43.56 -15.63 -15.86
C GLY A 1 -43.31 -14.56 -14.83
N ALA A 2 -43.48 -14.81 -13.53
CA ALA A 2 -43.26 -13.80 -12.47
C ALA A 2 -42.14 -14.17 -11.47
N ALA A 3 -41.74 -15.44 -11.38
CA ALA A 3 -40.69 -15.89 -10.45
C ALA A 3 -39.25 -15.56 -10.90
N GLY A 4 -39.03 -15.36 -12.20
CA GLY A 4 -37.70 -15.03 -12.75
C GLY A 4 -37.30 -13.56 -12.51
N ALA A 5 -38.25 -12.62 -12.60
CA ALA A 5 -37.96 -11.20 -12.53
C ALA A 5 -37.47 -10.73 -11.14
N GLY A 6 -37.96 -11.33 -10.06
CA GLY A 6 -37.50 -11.03 -8.70
C GLY A 6 -36.09 -11.53 -8.40
N MET A 7 -35.69 -12.67 -8.97
CA MET A 7 -34.33 -13.22 -8.83
C MET A 7 -33.29 -12.39 -9.58
N PHE A 8 -33.60 -11.91 -10.79
CA PHE A 8 -32.70 -11.02 -11.53
C PHE A 8 -32.59 -9.62 -10.89
N ALA A 9 -33.66 -9.10 -10.30
CA ALA A 9 -33.61 -7.84 -9.56
C ALA A 9 -32.72 -7.93 -8.30
N GLY A 10 -32.80 -9.03 -7.54
CA GLY A 10 -31.90 -9.27 -6.41
C GLY A 10 -30.43 -9.49 -6.81
N LEU A 11 -30.19 -10.18 -7.93
CA LEU A 11 -28.86 -10.44 -8.46
C LEU A 11 -28.17 -9.16 -8.98
N LEU A 12 -28.94 -8.19 -9.51
CA LEU A 12 -28.43 -6.89 -9.96
C LEU A 12 -28.39 -5.84 -8.85
N ALA A 13 -29.26 -5.95 -7.83
CA ALA A 13 -29.28 -5.01 -6.70
C ALA A 13 -28.00 -5.05 -5.88
N VAL A 14 -27.45 -6.24 -5.61
CA VAL A 14 -26.19 -6.41 -4.86
C VAL A 14 -25.01 -5.71 -5.56
N PRO A 15 -24.70 -5.98 -6.85
CA PRO A 15 -23.59 -5.32 -7.54
C PRO A 15 -23.81 -3.81 -7.74
N ILE A 16 -25.04 -3.34 -7.97
CA ILE A 16 -25.32 -1.90 -8.10
C ILE A 16 -25.14 -1.19 -6.74
N ALA A 17 -25.63 -1.76 -5.63
CA ALA A 17 -25.45 -1.20 -4.30
C ALA A 17 -23.98 -1.21 -3.84
N LEU A 18 -23.23 -2.26 -4.18
CA LEU A 18 -21.78 -2.29 -3.98
C LEU A 18 -21.08 -1.21 -4.83
N ALA A 19 -21.44 -1.07 -6.10
CA ALA A 19 -20.83 -0.09 -7.00
C ALA A 19 -21.06 1.36 -6.53
N THR A 20 -22.27 1.69 -6.06
CA THR A 20 -22.58 3.04 -5.55
C THR A 20 -21.89 3.31 -4.21
N TYR A 21 -21.83 2.31 -3.32
CA TYR A 21 -21.09 2.43 -2.06
C TYR A 21 -19.58 2.65 -2.30
N PHE A 22 -18.98 1.90 -3.24
CA PHE A 22 -17.57 2.06 -3.59
C PHE A 22 -17.29 3.38 -4.32
N GLY A 23 -18.17 3.83 -5.21
CA GLY A 23 -18.01 5.13 -5.87
C GLY A 23 -17.95 6.30 -4.88
N ASN A 24 -18.64 6.19 -3.74
CA ASN A 24 -18.56 7.15 -2.64
C ASN A 24 -17.27 7.03 -1.82
N LEU A 25 -16.65 5.85 -1.77
CA LEU A 25 -15.41 5.58 -1.03
C LEU A 25 -14.13 5.94 -1.81
N ASP A 26 -14.20 6.00 -3.14
CA ASP A 26 -13.04 6.32 -3.98
C ASP A 26 -12.46 7.70 -3.66
N THR A 27 -13.31 8.70 -3.39
CA THR A 27 -12.86 10.06 -3.05
C THR A 27 -12.14 10.11 -1.69
N PRO A 28 -12.73 9.61 -0.57
CA PRO A 28 -12.02 9.48 0.71
C PRO A 28 -10.74 8.65 0.63
N TRP A 29 -10.75 7.56 -0.15
CA TRP A 29 -9.58 6.69 -0.30
C TRP A 29 -8.42 7.41 -1.01
N MET A 30 -8.69 8.14 -2.09
CA MET A 30 -7.67 8.96 -2.75
C MET A 30 -7.09 10.02 -1.81
N VAL A 31 -7.93 10.71 -1.04
CA VAL A 31 -7.48 11.68 -0.05
C VAL A 31 -6.62 11.01 1.03
N ALA A 32 -7.03 9.84 1.53
CA ALA A 32 -6.26 9.08 2.50
C ALA A 32 -4.89 8.66 1.94
N LYS A 33 -4.84 8.30 0.65
CA LYS A 33 -3.63 7.91 -0.08
C LYS A 33 -2.63 9.07 -0.18
N ASP A 34 -3.12 10.26 -0.47
CA ASP A 34 -2.30 11.46 -0.60
C ASP A 34 -1.83 11.95 0.78
N ARG A 35 -2.71 11.92 1.79
CA ARG A 35 -2.34 12.22 3.17
C ARG A 35 -1.30 11.23 3.72
N ALA A 36 -1.40 9.95 3.40
CA ALA A 36 -0.39 8.96 3.78
C ALA A 36 1.00 9.31 3.23
N LYS A 37 1.08 9.87 2.02
CA LYS A 37 2.35 10.35 1.45
C LYS A 37 2.90 11.55 2.22
N GLN A 38 2.04 12.52 2.56
CA GLN A 38 2.43 13.70 3.35
C GLN A 38 2.91 13.30 4.75
N VAL A 39 2.19 12.39 5.41
CA VAL A 39 2.58 11.81 6.71
C VAL A 39 3.94 11.12 6.58
N GLY A 40 4.19 10.40 5.49
CA GLY A 40 5.48 9.77 5.24
C GLY A 40 6.63 10.78 5.20
N GLN A 41 6.44 11.93 4.55
CA GLN A 41 7.43 13.00 4.48
C GLN A 41 7.68 13.65 5.85
N LEU A 42 6.61 13.97 6.57
CA LEU A 42 6.69 14.59 7.91
C LEU A 42 7.36 13.64 8.90
N LEU A 43 6.96 12.38 8.91
CA LEU A 43 7.53 11.37 9.81
C LEU A 43 9.00 11.14 9.51
N ALA A 44 9.42 11.15 8.24
CA ALA A 44 10.82 11.01 7.87
C ALA A 44 11.65 12.20 8.41
N LYS A 45 11.15 13.42 8.26
CA LYS A 45 11.79 14.63 8.81
C LYS A 45 11.96 14.54 10.33
N ILE A 46 10.90 14.14 11.04
CA ILE A 46 10.93 13.96 12.50
C ILE A 46 11.95 12.89 12.89
N ILE A 47 12.02 11.76 12.18
CA ILE A 47 12.99 10.71 12.47
C ILE A 47 14.42 11.21 12.27
N VAL A 48 14.70 11.96 11.20
CA VAL A 48 16.03 12.55 10.96
C VAL A 48 16.40 13.51 12.08
N GLU A 49 15.50 14.41 12.47
CA GLU A 49 15.72 15.37 13.56
C GLU A 49 15.96 14.68 14.92
N ASN A 50 15.26 13.57 15.19
CA ASN A 50 15.39 12.83 16.45
C ASN A 50 16.50 11.75 16.44
N SER A 51 17.13 11.47 15.29
CA SER A 51 18.12 10.41 15.14
C SER A 51 19.46 10.69 15.85
N VAL A 52 19.67 11.91 16.35
CA VAL A 52 20.89 12.39 17.02
C VAL A 52 21.24 11.57 18.29
N CYS A 53 20.26 10.90 18.91
CA CYS A 53 20.47 10.11 20.13
C CYS A 53 20.80 8.61 19.89
N GLY A 54 21.03 8.18 18.65
CA GLY A 54 21.42 6.79 18.34
C GLY A 54 20.32 5.74 18.59
N ARG A 55 19.07 6.16 18.86
CA ARG A 55 17.94 5.26 19.08
C ARG A 55 17.26 4.93 17.76
N THR A 56 17.28 3.65 17.38
CA THR A 56 16.56 3.16 16.21
C THR A 56 15.05 3.08 16.48
N VAL A 57 14.23 3.49 15.50
CA VAL A 57 12.76 3.42 15.60
C VAL A 57 12.23 2.17 14.91
N ASN A 58 11.30 1.46 15.56
CA ASN A 58 10.57 0.35 14.95
C ASN A 58 9.23 0.86 14.40
N LEU A 59 8.88 0.50 13.16
CA LEU A 59 7.70 1.01 12.48
C LEU A 59 6.74 -0.13 12.13
N ILE A 60 5.47 0.03 12.52
CA ILE A 60 4.41 -0.92 12.20
C ILE A 60 3.31 -0.15 11.47
N GLY A 61 2.89 -0.67 10.32
CA GLY A 61 1.84 -0.05 9.52
C GLY A 61 0.83 -1.07 9.03
N TYR A 62 -0.45 -0.71 9.13
CA TYR A 62 -1.59 -1.50 8.63
C TYR A 62 -2.35 -0.70 7.57
N SER A 63 -2.71 -1.35 6.45
CA SER A 63 -3.51 -0.74 5.37
C SER A 63 -2.92 0.59 4.87
N ILE A 64 -3.66 1.71 4.95
CA ILE A 64 -3.20 3.05 4.57
C ILE A 64 -1.97 3.50 5.39
N GLY A 65 -1.86 3.06 6.65
CA GLY A 65 -0.72 3.33 7.51
C GLY A 65 0.53 2.60 7.06
N ALA A 66 0.39 1.39 6.51
CA ALA A 66 1.51 0.67 5.90
C ALA A 66 2.06 1.43 4.67
N ARG A 67 1.17 2.06 3.89
CA ARG A 67 1.57 2.95 2.80
C ARG A 67 2.30 4.18 3.32
N ALA A 68 1.83 4.80 4.42
CA ALA A 68 2.52 5.94 5.03
C ALA A 68 3.94 5.58 5.46
N VAL A 69 4.10 4.47 6.20
CA VAL A 69 5.42 3.95 6.63
C VAL A 69 6.33 3.66 5.43
N PHE A 70 5.80 3.08 4.36
CA PHE A 70 6.57 2.83 3.15
C PHE A 70 7.11 4.13 2.52
N TYR A 71 6.30 5.20 2.46
CA TYR A 71 6.79 6.50 2.00
C TYR A 71 7.77 7.14 2.98
N THR A 72 7.62 6.96 4.28
CA THR A 72 8.62 7.38 5.27
C THR A 72 10.00 6.82 4.93
N LEU A 73 10.08 5.51 4.69
CA LEU A 73 11.34 4.82 4.38
C LEU A 73 11.95 5.28 3.05
N LEU A 74 11.12 5.57 2.05
CA LEU A 74 11.60 6.16 0.79
C LEU A 74 12.18 7.56 0.98
N ASN A 75 11.53 8.42 1.77
CA ASN A 75 12.05 9.76 2.05
C ASN A 75 13.32 9.71 2.90
N LEU A 76 13.44 8.74 3.83
CA LEU A 76 14.67 8.53 4.59
C LEU A 76 15.84 8.10 3.69
N TYR A 77 15.58 7.24 2.69
CA TYR A 77 16.58 6.90 1.67
C TYR A 77 17.03 8.14 0.89
N GLU A 78 16.09 8.99 0.47
CA GLU A 78 16.40 10.22 -0.27
C GLU A 78 17.16 11.25 0.59
N ALA A 79 16.89 11.29 1.90
CA ALA A 79 17.63 12.09 2.87
C ALA A 79 19.00 11.52 3.24
N GLY A 80 19.35 10.31 2.77
CA GLY A 80 20.61 9.63 3.12
C GLY A 80 20.69 9.19 4.59
N ALA A 81 19.56 9.12 5.29
CA ALA A 81 19.47 8.75 6.69
C ALA A 81 19.34 7.22 6.82
N TYR A 82 20.50 6.55 6.83
CA TYR A 82 20.59 5.11 7.04
C TYR A 82 20.69 4.77 8.53
N HIS A 83 20.30 3.55 8.90
CA HIS A 83 20.41 3.03 10.28
C HIS A 83 19.54 3.69 11.35
N CYS A 84 18.66 4.64 10.99
CA CYS A 84 17.70 5.23 11.94
C CYS A 84 16.51 4.30 12.25
N VAL A 85 16.26 3.30 11.40
CA VAL A 85 15.11 2.41 11.50
C VAL A 85 15.56 0.97 11.78
N GLY A 86 14.95 0.37 12.80
CA GLY A 86 15.18 -1.01 13.24
C GLY A 86 14.32 -2.00 12.46
N ASP A 87 13.31 -2.59 13.11
CA ASP A 87 12.36 -3.52 12.52
C ASP A 87 11.14 -2.77 11.91
N VAL A 88 10.70 -3.24 10.74
CA VAL A 88 9.53 -2.70 10.03
C VAL A 88 8.55 -3.83 9.72
N ILE A 89 7.28 -3.65 10.10
CA ILE A 89 6.20 -4.58 9.81
C ILE A 89 5.11 -3.84 9.02
N LEU A 90 4.87 -4.29 7.80
CA LEU A 90 3.83 -3.78 6.90
C LEU A 90 2.76 -4.86 6.76
N LEU A 91 1.50 -4.51 7.01
CA LEU A 91 0.37 -5.43 6.92
C LEU A 91 -0.69 -4.86 5.97
N GLY A 92 -1.07 -5.64 4.96
CA GLY A 92 -2.14 -5.28 4.01
C GLY A 92 -1.85 -3.99 3.23
N ALA A 93 -0.57 -3.70 2.96
CA ALA A 93 -0.17 -2.44 2.33
C ALA A 93 -0.61 -2.39 0.85
N PRO A 94 -1.39 -1.39 0.41
CA PRO A 94 -1.69 -1.14 -1.00
C PRO A 94 -0.50 -0.42 -1.67
N VAL A 95 0.66 -1.05 -1.60
CA VAL A 95 1.91 -0.61 -2.22
C VAL A 95 2.24 -1.68 -3.24
N SER A 96 2.45 -1.30 -4.50
CA SER A 96 2.76 -2.26 -5.56
C SER A 96 3.98 -3.10 -5.17
N THR A 97 3.74 -4.36 -4.83
CA THR A 97 4.72 -5.29 -4.26
C THR A 97 5.50 -6.04 -5.32
N THR A 98 5.41 -5.71 -6.61
CA THR A 98 5.90 -6.54 -7.73
C THR A 98 7.35 -7.00 -7.53
N TRP A 99 7.48 -8.16 -6.89
CA TRP A 99 8.69 -8.94 -6.72
C TRP A 99 8.79 -10.00 -7.82
N THR A 100 7.66 -10.31 -8.49
CA THR A 100 7.57 -11.43 -9.41
C THR A 100 6.74 -11.05 -10.64
N SER A 101 7.43 -10.74 -11.74
CA SER A 101 7.18 -11.34 -13.05
C SER A 101 7.96 -10.55 -14.09
N GLU A 102 8.92 -11.24 -14.65
CA GLU A 102 9.77 -10.91 -15.80
C GLU A 102 8.97 -10.58 -17.08
N THR A 103 7.63 -10.69 -17.05
CA THR A 103 6.77 -10.61 -18.24
C THR A 103 5.84 -9.38 -18.28
N ALA A 104 5.82 -8.52 -17.24
CA ALA A 104 5.00 -7.29 -17.24
C ALA A 104 5.82 -6.07 -17.70
N LYS A 105 6.05 -5.98 -19.02
CA LYS A 105 6.51 -4.80 -19.78
C LYS A 105 7.69 -4.03 -19.14
N VAL A 106 8.87 -4.66 -19.19
CA VAL A 106 10.29 -4.24 -19.13
C VAL A 106 10.67 -2.86 -18.52
N LYS A 107 9.92 -1.76 -18.70
CA LYS A 107 10.23 -0.42 -18.13
C LYS A 107 9.52 -0.11 -16.81
N VAL A 108 8.36 -0.71 -16.51
CA VAL A 108 7.58 -0.38 -15.30
C VAL A 108 7.96 -1.25 -14.10
N GLY A 109 8.27 -2.53 -14.31
CA GLY A 109 8.70 -3.45 -13.26
C GLY A 109 10.05 -3.08 -12.63
N ALA A 110 11.01 -2.60 -13.44
CA ALA A 110 12.34 -2.19 -12.97
C ALA A 110 12.27 -1.04 -11.95
N LYS A 111 11.43 -0.01 -12.21
CA LYS A 111 11.23 1.12 -11.28
C LYS A 111 10.61 0.70 -9.95
N ARG A 112 9.80 -0.36 -9.90
CA ARG A 112 9.15 -0.84 -8.66
C ARG A 112 10.10 -1.68 -7.81
N ARG A 113 10.91 -2.55 -8.44
CA ARG A 113 11.98 -3.30 -7.77
C ARG A 113 12.96 -2.35 -7.08
N LEU A 114 13.30 -1.25 -7.75
CA LEU A 114 14.15 -0.20 -7.19
C LEU A 114 13.60 0.39 -5.88
N LYS A 115 12.27 0.57 -5.75
CA LYS A 115 11.68 1.17 -4.54
C LYS A 115 11.81 0.26 -3.32
N TRP A 116 11.54 -1.03 -3.47
CA TRP A 116 11.70 -1.99 -2.36
C TRP A 116 13.17 -2.18 -1.97
N GLN A 117 14.09 -2.12 -2.95
CA GLN A 117 15.53 -2.12 -2.67
C GLN A 117 15.95 -0.89 -1.85
N LYS A 118 15.50 0.31 -2.24
CA LYS A 118 15.72 1.56 -1.48
C LYS A 118 15.17 1.49 -0.06
N VAL A 119 13.95 0.97 0.09
CA VAL A 119 13.34 0.81 1.42
C VAL A 119 14.12 -0.20 2.26
N ARG A 120 14.55 -1.33 1.66
CA ARG A 120 15.34 -2.34 2.36
C ARG A 120 16.71 -1.82 2.82
N SER A 121 17.35 -0.92 2.07
CA SER A 121 18.67 -0.39 2.42
C SER A 121 18.65 0.57 3.62
N VAL A 122 17.50 1.18 3.93
CA VAL A 122 17.35 2.07 5.10
C VAL A 122 17.14 1.26 6.40
N VAL A 123 16.48 0.11 6.30
CA VAL A 123 16.09 -0.72 7.43
C VAL A 123 17.27 -1.57 7.90
N SER A 124 17.70 -1.40 9.15
CA SER A 124 18.80 -2.20 9.71
C SER A 124 18.36 -3.59 10.16
N GLY A 125 17.10 -3.70 10.62
CA GLY A 125 16.51 -4.95 11.07
C GLY A 125 15.74 -5.69 9.98
N ARG A 126 14.63 -6.30 10.38
CA ARG A 126 13.74 -7.07 9.51
C ARG A 126 12.70 -6.16 8.87
N LEU A 127 12.52 -6.33 7.56
CA LEU A 127 11.39 -5.75 6.82
C LEU A 127 10.41 -6.88 6.49
N VAL A 128 9.29 -6.93 7.21
CA VAL A 128 8.25 -7.93 7.04
C VAL A 128 7.06 -7.31 6.32
N ASN A 129 6.62 -7.92 5.23
CA ASN A 129 5.40 -7.54 4.54
C ASN A 129 4.39 -8.69 4.59
N GLY A 130 3.41 -8.59 5.48
CA GLY A 130 2.31 -9.53 5.62
C GLY A 130 1.13 -9.15 4.74
N TYR A 131 0.62 -10.09 3.95
CA TYR A 131 -0.58 -9.92 3.13
C TYR A 131 -1.55 -11.07 3.36
N ALA A 132 -2.85 -10.77 3.37
CA ALA A 132 -3.90 -11.78 3.41
C ALA A 132 -4.47 -11.98 2.00
N LYS A 133 -4.44 -13.22 1.49
CA LYS A 133 -4.99 -13.57 0.16
C LYS A 133 -6.50 -13.30 0.02
N GLY A 134 -7.21 -13.18 1.14
CA GLY A 134 -8.65 -12.90 1.24
C GLY A 134 -9.00 -11.45 1.51
N ASP A 135 -8.06 -10.51 1.46
CA ASP A 135 -8.35 -9.08 1.70
C ASP A 135 -9.26 -8.52 0.59
N LEU A 136 -10.54 -8.35 0.92
CA LEU A 136 -11.58 -7.84 0.03
C LEU A 136 -11.34 -6.39 -0.38
N VAL A 137 -10.69 -5.58 0.47
CA VAL A 137 -10.38 -4.18 0.18
C VAL A 137 -9.27 -4.11 -0.86
N LEU A 138 -8.23 -4.94 -0.71
CA LEU A 138 -7.15 -5.03 -1.69
C LEU A 138 -7.65 -5.61 -3.02
N LYS A 139 -8.49 -6.64 -3.00
CA LYS A 139 -8.96 -7.32 -4.22
C LYS A 139 -9.95 -6.48 -5.04
N PHE A 140 -10.76 -5.63 -4.40
CA PHE A 140 -11.68 -4.73 -5.09
C PHE A 140 -11.01 -3.42 -5.50
N MET A 141 -10.30 -2.72 -4.61
CA MET A 141 -9.70 -1.40 -4.94
C MET A 141 -8.51 -1.50 -5.89
N TYR A 142 -7.67 -2.53 -5.77
CA TYR A 142 -6.53 -2.72 -6.68
C TYR A 142 -6.98 -3.10 -8.10
N ARG A 143 -8.19 -3.70 -8.22
CA ARG A 143 -8.81 -4.08 -9.49
C ARG A 143 -9.56 -2.91 -10.16
N SER A 144 -10.15 -2.00 -9.40
CA SER A 144 -10.86 -0.83 -9.96
C SER A 144 -9.94 0.33 -10.36
N VAL A 145 -8.81 0.53 -9.68
CA VAL A 145 -7.97 1.74 -9.88
C VAL A 145 -6.75 1.50 -10.77
N GLU A 146 -6.20 0.27 -10.84
CA GLU A 146 -4.89 0.04 -11.48
C GLU A 146 -4.88 -1.00 -12.62
N TRP A 147 -6.01 -1.63 -12.98
CA TRP A 147 -6.09 -2.64 -14.06
C TRP A 147 -4.93 -3.66 -14.02
N ASP A 148 -4.45 -4.02 -12.82
CA ASP A 148 -3.41 -5.02 -12.62
C ASP A 148 -4.06 -6.25 -11.98
N VAL A 149 -3.91 -7.41 -12.64
CA VAL A 149 -4.68 -8.65 -12.35
C VAL A 149 -4.10 -9.40 -11.14
N ARG A 150 -3.10 -8.85 -10.45
CA ARG A 150 -2.47 -9.47 -9.28
C ARG A 150 -2.31 -8.47 -8.15
N ALA A 151 -3.30 -8.44 -7.26
CA ALA A 151 -3.12 -7.93 -5.92
C ALA A 151 -2.15 -8.88 -5.19
N ALA A 152 -0.95 -8.39 -4.91
CA ALA A 152 0.11 -9.03 -4.13
C ALA A 152 0.23 -10.57 -4.28
N GLY A 153 0.96 -10.97 -5.32
CA GLY A 153 1.63 -12.27 -5.47
C GLY A 153 2.87 -12.08 -6.32
#